data_AF-A0A8J8EUL7-F1
#
_entry.id   AF-A0A8J8EUL7-F1
#
_cell.length_a   1.000
_cell.length_b   1.000
_cell.length_c   1.000
_cell.angle_alpha   90.00
_cell.angle_beta   90.00
_cell.angle_gamma   90.00
#
_symmetry.space_group_name_H-M   'P 1'
#
loop_
_entity.id
_entity.type
_entity.pdbx_description
1 polymer ?
#
loop_
_entity_poly.entity_id
_entity_poly.type
_entity_poly.pdbx_seq_one_letter_code
_entity_poly.pdbx_strand_id
1 'polypeptide(L)'
;MIGKKVLAILFGLLMLAMPVSFTGVSAATESVTVILVSDNAADKCIAEYLANETGAVVVMTTWGVYDPNVTAEIMSYAPDEVIIIGGPEAVVEEYV
;
A
#
# COMPACT_ATOMS: atom_id res chain seq x y z
N MET A 1 -11.48 -51.33 25.59
CA MET A 1 -12.20 -50.17 25.02
C MET A 1 -12.17 -48.93 25.90
N ILE A 2 -12.24 -49.06 27.23
CA ILE A 2 -12.26 -47.91 28.17
C ILE A 2 -10.99 -47.04 28.11
N GLY A 3 -9.80 -47.65 28.00
CA GLY A 3 -8.53 -46.89 27.98
C GLY A 3 -8.36 -45.98 26.76
N LYS A 4 -8.85 -46.39 25.59
CA LYS A 4 -8.86 -45.54 24.38
C LYS A 4 -9.76 -44.31 24.55
N LYS A 5 -10.88 -44.46 25.29
CA LYS A 5 -11.81 -43.37 25.57
C LYS A 5 -11.23 -42.37 26.57
N VAL A 6 -10.57 -42.86 27.63
CA VAL A 6 -9.88 -42.02 28.61
C VAL A 6 -8.75 -41.22 27.96
N LEU A 7 -7.96 -41.86 27.09
CA LEU A 7 -6.89 -41.18 26.36
C LEU A 7 -7.41 -40.08 25.42
N ALA A 8 -8.53 -40.33 24.73
CA ALA A 8 -9.16 -39.34 23.86
C ALA A 8 -9.69 -38.12 24.64
N ILE A 9 -10.27 -38.35 25.83
CA ILE A 9 -10.76 -37.27 26.71
C ILE A 9 -9.59 -36.43 27.22
N LEU A 10 -8.49 -37.07 27.65
CA LEU A 10 -7.31 -36.38 28.14
C LEU A 10 -6.68 -35.51 27.04
N PHE A 11 -6.63 -36.02 25.81
CA PHE A 11 -6.09 -35.30 24.66
C PHE A 11 -6.95 -34.09 24.28
N GLY A 12 -8.28 -34.23 24.32
CA GLY A 12 -9.20 -33.11 24.09
C GLY A 12 -9.06 -32.00 25.14
N LEU A 13 -8.87 -32.38 26.41
CA LEU A 13 -8.65 -31.42 27.49
C LEU A 13 -7.31 -30.69 27.35
N LEU A 14 -6.28 -31.37 26.87
CA LEU A 14 -4.96 -30.77 26.62
C LEU A 14 -5.00 -29.75 25.47
N MET A 15 -5.80 -30.01 24.42
CA MET A 15 -5.99 -29.08 23.30
C MET A 15 -6.70 -27.78 23.74
N LEU A 16 -7.63 -27.87 24.70
CA LEU A 16 -8.34 -26.70 25.25
C LEU A 16 -7.47 -25.83 26.17
N ALA A 17 -6.41 -26.40 26.75
CA ALA A 17 -5.47 -25.69 27.61
C ALA A 17 -4.35 -24.97 26.83
N MET A 18 -4.30 -25.11 25.50
CA MET A 18 -3.31 -24.42 24.69
C MET A 18 -3.65 -22.93 24.63
N PRO A 19 -2.74 -22.03 25.07
CA PRO A 19 -2.92 -20.60 24.87
C PRO A 19 -2.88 -20.35 23.36
N VAL A 20 -4.03 -20.04 22.78
CA VAL A 20 -4.10 -19.60 21.39
C VAL A 20 -3.57 -18.17 21.37
N SER A 21 -2.25 -18.06 21.17
CA SER A 21 -1.60 -16.78 20.91
C SER A 21 -2.03 -16.31 19.53
N PHE A 22 -3.16 -15.61 19.46
CA PHE A 22 -3.46 -14.76 18.33
C PHE A 22 -2.50 -13.58 18.39
N THR A 23 -1.32 -13.72 17.80
CA THR A 23 -0.50 -12.56 17.46
C THR A 23 -1.32 -11.74 16.49
N GLY A 24 -1.94 -10.67 16.99
CA GLY A 24 -2.59 -9.70 16.13
C GLY A 24 -1.55 -9.24 15.12
N VAL A 25 -1.80 -9.51 13.84
CA VAL A 25 -1.11 -8.81 12.77
C VAL A 25 -1.56 -7.37 12.92
N SER A 26 -0.78 -6.59 13.64
CA SER A 26 -0.84 -5.14 13.51
C SER A 26 -0.32 -4.89 12.11
N ALA A 27 -1.21 -4.67 11.15
CA ALA A 27 -0.85 -3.90 9.98
C ALA A 27 -0.36 -2.56 10.56
N ALA A 28 0.96 -2.38 10.68
CA ALA A 28 1.51 -1.06 10.56
C ALA A 28 1.03 -0.63 9.17
N THR A 29 -0.02 0.17 9.13
CA THR A 29 -0.46 0.86 7.92
C THR A 29 0.67 1.80 7.57
N GLU A 30 1.71 1.29 6.92
CA GLU A 30 2.62 2.14 6.16
C GLU A 30 1.75 2.76 5.09
N SER A 31 1.32 3.99 5.33
CA SER A 31 0.47 4.73 4.42
C SER A 31 1.21 4.85 3.09
N VAL A 32 0.62 4.35 2.02
CA VAL A 32 1.25 4.41 0.70
C VAL A 32 0.90 5.74 0.06
N THR A 33 1.88 6.64 -0.01
CA THR A 33 1.77 7.91 -0.73
C THR A 33 2.35 7.77 -2.12
N VAL A 34 1.59 8.19 -3.14
CA VAL A 34 2.06 8.28 -4.52
C VAL A 34 2.20 9.75 -4.91
N ILE A 35 3.32 10.11 -5.54
CA ILE A 35 3.53 11.43 -6.13
C ILE A 35 3.33 11.30 -7.64
N LEU A 36 2.28 11.93 -8.17
CA LEU A 36 2.06 12.08 -9.61
C LEU A 36 2.71 13.38 -10.09
N VAL A 37 3.57 13.28 -11.08
CA VAL A 37 4.29 14.41 -11.66
C VAL A 37 4.38 14.30 -13.18
N SER A 38 4.43 15.42 -13.89
CA SER A 38 4.71 15.42 -15.32
C SER A 38 6.20 15.15 -15.61
N ASP A 39 6.55 14.97 -16.88
CA ASP A 39 7.94 14.91 -17.36
C ASP A 39 8.67 16.28 -17.35
N ASN A 40 8.10 17.31 -16.71
CA ASN A 40 8.77 18.56 -16.40
C ASN A 40 9.97 18.34 -15.47
N ALA A 41 11.16 18.80 -15.88
CA ALA A 41 12.40 18.59 -15.15
C ALA A 41 12.45 19.22 -13.75
N ALA A 42 11.82 20.39 -13.55
CA ALA A 42 11.84 21.09 -12.27
C ALA A 42 10.93 20.39 -11.25
N ASP A 43 9.69 20.12 -11.65
CA ASP A 43 8.70 19.44 -10.80
C ASP A 43 9.14 18.00 -10.48
N LYS A 44 9.67 17.29 -11.49
CA LYS A 44 10.21 15.93 -11.33
C LYS A 44 11.36 15.88 -10.33
N CYS A 45 12.29 16.84 -10.39
CA CYS A 45 13.43 16.89 -9.46
C CYS A 45 12.94 17.01 -8.00
N ILE A 46 11.92 17.84 -7.77
CA ILE A 46 11.31 17.98 -6.44
C ILE A 46 10.57 16.71 -6.03
N ALA A 47 9.81 16.09 -6.94
CA ALA A 47 9.12 14.83 -6.69
C ALA A 47 10.09 13.71 -6.26
N GLU A 48 11.20 13.55 -6.98
CA GLU A 48 12.24 12.57 -6.67
C GLU A 48 12.93 12.87 -5.34
N TYR A 49 13.20 14.14 -5.03
CA TYR A 49 13.73 14.54 -3.73
C TYR A 49 12.76 14.18 -2.58
N LEU A 50 11.49 14.52 -2.72
CA LEU A 50 10.47 14.22 -1.71
C LEU A 50 10.28 12.71 -1.53
N ALA A 51 10.27 11.95 -2.62
CA ALA A 51 10.19 10.49 -2.56
C ALA A 51 11.39 9.87 -1.82
N ASN A 52 12.61 10.38 -2.04
CA ASN A 52 13.79 9.91 -1.31
C ASN A 52 13.72 10.19 0.20
N GLU A 53 13.13 11.32 0.62
CA GLU A 53 13.00 11.69 2.03
C GLU A 53 11.81 11.00 2.73
N THR A 54 10.74 10.69 1.99
CA THR A 54 9.46 10.19 2.56
C THR A 54 9.18 8.72 2.29
N GLY A 55 9.85 8.12 1.31
CA GLY A 55 9.52 6.77 0.81
C GLY A 55 8.32 6.73 -0.14
N ALA A 56 7.78 7.88 -0.56
CA ALA A 56 6.67 7.94 -1.51
C ALA A 56 7.07 7.36 -2.88
N VAL A 57 6.10 6.80 -3.60
CA VAL A 57 6.31 6.26 -4.95
C VAL A 57 6.08 7.37 -5.98
N VAL A 58 7.05 7.61 -6.86
CA VAL A 58 6.89 8.58 -7.97
C VAL A 58 6.33 7.87 -9.19
N VAL A 59 5.21 8.37 -9.70
CA VAL A 59 4.65 7.98 -10.99
C VAL A 59 4.68 9.19 -11.93
N MET A 60 5.15 8.98 -13.15
CA MET A 60 5.23 10.04 -14.15
C MET A 60 4.08 9.97 -15.16
N THR A 61 3.64 11.14 -15.61
CA THR A 61 2.81 11.29 -16.81
C THR A 61 3.47 12.22 -17.83
N THR A 62 3.04 12.14 -19.09
CA THR A 62 3.46 13.09 -20.13
C THR A 62 2.76 14.42 -19.90
N TRP A 63 3.50 15.53 -19.99
CA TRP A 63 2.95 16.88 -19.83
C TRP A 63 1.71 17.10 -20.68
N GLY A 64 0.59 17.44 -20.03
CA GLY A 64 -0.63 17.88 -20.71
C GLY A 64 -1.41 16.76 -21.39
N VAL A 65 -1.09 15.50 -21.12
CA VAL A 65 -1.74 14.33 -21.72
C VAL A 65 -2.26 13.40 -20.63
N TYR A 66 -3.56 13.09 -20.68
CA TYR A 66 -4.13 12.02 -19.88
C TYR A 66 -3.79 10.65 -20.47
N ASP A 67 -3.17 9.79 -19.65
CA ASP A 67 -2.95 8.38 -19.93
C ASP A 67 -3.62 7.50 -18.85
N PRO A 68 -4.66 6.71 -19.19
CA PRO A 68 -5.33 5.83 -18.23
C PRO A 68 -4.43 4.71 -17.68
N ASN A 69 -3.32 4.38 -18.36
CA ASN A 69 -2.35 3.41 -17.84
C ASN A 69 -1.61 3.97 -16.63
N VAL A 70 -1.37 5.28 -16.59
CA VAL A 70 -0.79 5.97 -15.42
C VAL A 70 -1.75 5.91 -14.23
N THR A 71 -3.05 6.10 -14.45
CA THR A 71 -4.07 5.90 -13.41
C THR A 71 -4.08 4.46 -12.91
N ALA A 72 -4.01 3.48 -13.81
CA ALA A 72 -3.94 2.07 -13.43
C ALA A 72 -2.68 1.74 -12.63
N GLU A 73 -1.53 2.34 -12.98
CA GLU A 73 -0.27 2.23 -12.24
C GLU A 73 -0.39 2.80 -10.84
N ILE A 74 -0.90 4.04 -10.68
CA ILE A 74 -1.14 4.66 -9.37
C ILE A 74 -2.02 3.74 -8.50
N MET A 75 -3.13 3.24 -9.06
CA MET A 75 -4.06 2.36 -8.35
C MET A 75 -3.46 0.99 -7.99
N SER A 76 -2.46 0.52 -8.75
CA SER A 76 -1.76 -0.75 -8.45
C SER A 76 -0.98 -0.71 -7.14
N TYR A 77 -0.59 0.49 -6.69
CA TYR A 77 0.05 0.72 -5.40
C TYR A 77 -0.94 0.77 -4.23
N ALA A 78 -2.26 0.77 -4.50
CA ALA A 78 -3.32 0.97 -3.51
C ALA A 78 -3.03 2.16 -2.56
N PRO A 79 -2.78 3.37 -3.10
CA PRO A 79 -2.35 4.51 -2.28
C PRO A 79 -3.45 5.01 -1.36
N ASP A 80 -3.05 5.46 -0.17
CA ASP A 80 -3.89 6.21 0.75
C ASP A 80 -4.00 7.68 0.33
N GLU A 81 -2.95 8.21 -0.30
CA GLU A 81 -2.84 9.60 -0.73
C GLU A 81 -2.09 9.72 -2.06
N VAL A 82 -2.57 10.61 -2.93
CA VAL A 82 -1.89 10.99 -4.17
C VAL A 82 -1.58 12.48 -4.11
N ILE A 83 -0.29 12.81 -4.15
CA ILE A 83 0.21 14.19 -4.21
C ILE A 83 0.47 14.52 -5.67
N ILE A 84 -0.16 15.57 -6.19
CA ILE A 84 0.08 16.05 -7.55
C ILE A 84 1.08 17.22 -7.51
N ILE A 85 2.17 17.09 -8.27
CA ILE A 85 3.16 18.15 -8.45
C ILE A 85 3.12 18.62 -9.90
N GLY A 86 2.66 19.85 -10.08
CA GLY A 86 2.45 20.47 -11.38
C GLY A 86 1.08 21.14 -11.45
N GLY A 87 0.95 22.15 -12.32
CA GLY A 87 -0.35 22.78 -12.59
C GLY A 87 -1.22 21.97 -13.55
N PRO A 88 -2.46 22.41 -13.84
CA PRO A 88 -3.41 21.71 -14.71
C PRO A 88 -2.93 21.56 -16.16
N GLU A 89 -2.02 22.44 -16.60
CA GLU A 89 -1.41 22.32 -17.93
C GLU A 89 -0.38 21.18 -17.98
N ALA A 90 0.24 20.84 -16.85
CA ALA A 90 1.30 19.83 -16.75
C ALA A 90 0.72 18.46 -16.36
N VAL A 91 -0.13 18.43 -15.33
CA VAL A 91 -0.92 17.27 -14.93
C VAL A 91 -2.39 17.65 -15.11
N VAL A 92 -3.01 17.10 -16.15
CA VAL A 92 -4.36 17.48 -16.57
C VAL A 92 -5.43 17.12 -15.55
N GLU A 93 -6.54 17.86 -15.54
CA GLU A 93 -7.62 17.73 -14.55
C GLU A 93 -8.28 16.36 -14.54
N GLU A 94 -8.18 15.58 -15.63
CA GLU A 94 -8.69 14.21 -15.71
C GLU A 94 -8.02 13.23 -14.73
N TYR A 95 -6.89 13.61 -14.10
CA TYR A 95 -6.26 12.85 -13.02
C TYR A 95 -6.79 13.16 -11.62
N VAL A 96 -7.56 14.25 -11.43
CA VAL A 96 -7.98 14.79 -10.13
C VAL A 96 -9.32 14.23 -9.66
#